data_AF-A0A8R1ECX0-F1
#
_entry.id   AF-A0A8R1ECX0-F1
#
_cell.length_a   1.000
_cell.length_b   1.000
_cell.length_c   1.000
_cell.angle_alpha   90.00
_cell.angle_beta   90.00
_cell.angle_gamma   90.00
#
_symmetry.space_group_name_H-M   'P 1'
#
loop_
_entity.id
_entity.type
_entity.pdbx_description
1 polymer ?
#
loop_
_entity_poly.entity_id
_entity_poly.type
_entity_poly.pdbx_seq_one_letter_code
_entity_poly.pdbx_strand_id
1 'polypeptide(L)'
;MCGQLLCLDDCCRVTHQEVGSDRVLSMSEVEAHAERCSSSSGLFISITSSMILVMRGKQATIWGTVYLDAHKEEDRNLRRGKPLFLCESRLKWLEYDWAEQEWQRVYQWFNLSNSHAFINHIRDCHLIPHFV
;
A
#
# COMPACT_ATOMS: atom_id res chain seq x y z
N MET A 1 3.83 -14.48 -4.56
CA MET A 1 4.17 -13.06 -4.73
C MET A 1 4.73 -12.85 -6.13
N CYS A 2 4.31 -11.81 -6.84
CA CYS A 2 4.75 -11.49 -8.21
C CYS A 2 6.00 -10.59 -8.28
N GLY A 3 6.30 -9.82 -7.22
CA GLY A 3 7.53 -9.02 -7.12
C GLY A 3 7.65 -7.84 -8.09
N GLN A 4 6.54 -7.35 -8.66
CA GLN A 4 6.57 -6.28 -9.65
C GLN A 4 6.81 -4.90 -8.99
N LEU A 5 7.67 -4.10 -9.62
CA LEU A 5 7.84 -2.68 -9.29
C LEU A 5 6.79 -1.86 -10.06
N LEU A 6 6.04 -1.03 -9.35
CA LEU A 6 4.88 -0.29 -9.87
C LEU A 6 4.95 1.17 -9.42
N CYS A 7 4.45 2.07 -10.25
CA CYS A 7 4.24 3.47 -9.93
C CYS A 7 2.89 3.65 -9.21
N LEU A 8 2.94 4.27 -8.03
CA LEU A 8 1.74 4.65 -7.28
C LEU A 8 1.21 6.04 -7.67
N ASP A 9 1.99 6.85 -8.38
CA ASP A 9 1.60 8.21 -8.76
C ASP A 9 0.68 8.23 -9.99
N ASP A 10 0.04 9.36 -10.24
CA ASP A 10 -0.94 9.53 -11.32
C ASP A 10 -0.31 9.55 -12.72
N CYS A 11 1.02 9.59 -12.83
CA CYS A 11 1.73 9.67 -14.11
C CYS A 11 1.66 8.37 -14.95
N CYS A 12 1.43 7.23 -14.31
CA CYS A 12 1.39 5.90 -14.97
C CYS A 12 -0.02 5.30 -15.00
N ARG A 13 -1.06 6.16 -14.96
CA ARG A 13 -2.44 5.69 -15.00
C ARG A 13 -2.74 4.94 -16.30
N VAL A 14 -3.41 3.80 -16.15
CA VAL A 14 -3.92 2.98 -17.25
C VAL A 14 -5.36 3.39 -17.52
N THR A 15 -5.68 3.65 -18.79
CA THR A 15 -7.05 3.90 -19.24
C THR A 15 -7.60 2.69 -19.97
N HIS A 16 -8.80 2.29 -19.58
CA HIS A 16 -9.57 1.25 -20.25
C HIS A 16 -10.88 1.85 -20.75
N GLN A 17 -11.13 1.73 -22.05
CA GLN A 17 -12.41 2.05 -22.64
C GLN A 17 -13.18 0.75 -22.85
N GLU A 18 -14.37 0.66 -22.26
CA GLU A 18 -15.24 -0.49 -22.47
C GLU A 18 -15.83 -0.45 -23.88
N VAL A 19 -15.79 -1.58 -24.58
CA VAL A 19 -16.32 -1.69 -25.95
C VAL A 19 -17.83 -1.45 -25.92
N GLY A 20 -18.28 -0.39 -26.62
CA GLY A 20 -19.70 0.00 -26.66
C GLY A 20 -20.14 0.99 -25.57
N SER A 21 -19.21 1.57 -24.82
CA SER A 21 -19.46 2.56 -23.78
C SER A 21 -18.54 3.79 -23.96
N ASP A 22 -19.08 4.98 -23.77
CA ASP A 22 -18.29 6.22 -23.68
C ASP A 22 -17.56 6.36 -22.33
N ARG A 23 -17.76 5.42 -21.40
CA ARG A 23 -17.08 5.44 -20.10
C ARG A 23 -15.63 5.01 -20.27
N VAL A 24 -14.72 5.95 -19.99
CA VAL A 24 -13.29 5.69 -19.81
C VAL A 24 -13.01 5.48 -18.33
N LEU A 25 -12.55 4.29 -17.97
CA LEU A 25 -12.07 3.99 -16.64
C LEU A 25 -10.58 4.28 -16.57
N SER A 26 -10.16 5.10 -15.61
CA SER A 26 -8.76 5.31 -15.28
C SER A 26 -8.42 4.60 -13.98
N MET A 27 -7.30 3.90 -13.96
CA MET A 27 -6.78 3.16 -12.82
C MET A 27 -5.29 3.49 -12.65
N SER A 28 -4.81 3.57 -11.41
CA SER A 28 -3.38 3.57 -11.13
C SER A 28 -2.75 2.25 -11.59
N GLU A 29 -1.44 2.24 -11.80
CA GLU A 29 -0.72 1.03 -12.20
C GLU A 29 -0.87 -0.08 -11.15
N VAL A 30 -0.96 0.32 -9.87
CA VAL A 30 -1.12 -0.59 -8.74
C VAL A 30 -2.51 -1.22 -8.72
N GLU A 31 -3.58 -0.46 -8.97
CA GLU A 31 -4.95 -0.98 -9.15
C GLU A 31 -5.01 -1.99 -10.30
N ALA A 32 -4.48 -1.62 -11.47
CA ALA A 32 -4.48 -2.48 -12.65
C ALA A 32 -3.64 -3.76 -12.46
N HIS A 33 -2.61 -3.70 -11.62
CA HIS A 33 -1.83 -4.89 -11.25
C HIS A 33 -2.62 -5.80 -10.29
N ALA A 34 -3.23 -5.24 -9.24
CA ALA A 34 -4.02 -6.02 -8.27
C ALA A 34 -5.19 -6.74 -8.96
N GLU A 35 -5.87 -6.07 -9.91
CA GLU A 35 -6.94 -6.69 -10.69
C GLU A 35 -6.45 -7.90 -11.49
N ARG A 36 -5.28 -7.80 -12.12
CA ARG A 36 -4.70 -8.88 -12.95
C ARG A 36 -4.09 -10.03 -12.15
N CYS A 37 -3.40 -9.73 -11.04
CA CYS A 37 -2.60 -10.71 -10.31
C CYS A 37 -3.31 -11.35 -9.13
N SER A 38 -4.31 -10.68 -8.54
CA SER A 38 -4.83 -11.07 -7.23
C SER A 38 -6.30 -10.70 -7.01
N SER A 39 -7.07 -10.65 -8.10
CA SER A 39 -8.53 -10.39 -8.07
C SER A 39 -8.89 -9.12 -7.30
N SER A 40 -8.14 -8.05 -7.57
CA SER A 40 -8.34 -6.69 -7.08
C SER A 40 -8.01 -6.48 -5.59
N SER A 41 -7.37 -7.43 -4.91
CA SER A 41 -6.85 -7.22 -3.55
C SER A 41 -5.36 -7.52 -3.50
N GLY A 42 -4.54 -6.75 -2.80
CA GLY A 42 -3.10 -7.00 -2.77
C GLY A 42 -2.34 -6.29 -1.66
N LEU A 43 -1.19 -6.87 -1.31
CA LEU A 43 -0.20 -6.27 -0.42
C LEU A 43 0.93 -5.67 -1.26
N PHE A 44 1.28 -4.42 -0.96
CA PHE A 44 2.36 -3.70 -1.61
C PHE A 44 3.30 -3.12 -0.55
N ILE A 45 4.54 -2.87 -0.93
CA ILE A 45 5.50 -2.14 -0.09
C ILE A 45 5.87 -0.82 -0.77
N SER A 46 5.73 0.27 -0.05
CA SER A 46 6.27 1.56 -0.45
C SER A 46 7.79 1.54 -0.28
N ILE A 47 8.52 1.57 -1.39
CA ILE A 47 10.00 1.56 -1.36
C ILE A 47 10.61 2.82 -0.74
N THR A 48 9.85 3.91 -0.63
CA THR A 48 10.32 5.19 -0.08
C THR A 48 10.06 5.33 1.42
N SER A 49 9.23 4.46 2.00
CA SER A 49 8.86 4.53 3.42
C SER A 49 8.86 3.19 4.15
N SER A 50 9.08 2.07 3.46
CA SER A 50 8.92 0.69 3.94
C SER A 50 7.50 0.29 4.37
N MET A 51 6.52 1.17 4.18
CA MET A 51 5.15 0.94 4.60
C MET A 51 4.51 -0.15 3.73
N ILE A 52 3.86 -1.10 4.40
CA ILE A 52 2.96 -2.07 3.82
C ILE A 52 1.62 -1.38 3.55
N LEU A 53 1.20 -1.49 2.30
CA LEU A 53 -0.06 -0.96 1.80
C LEU A 53 -0.98 -2.14 1.50
N VAL A 54 -2.21 -2.05 1.99
CA VAL A 54 -3.27 -3.02 1.69
C VAL A 54 -4.19 -2.38 0.66
N MET A 55 -4.41 -3.04 -0.47
CA MET A 55 -5.29 -2.59 -1.53
C MET A 55 -6.51 -3.49 -1.66
N ARG A 56 -7.67 -2.88 -1.96
CA ARG A 56 -8.87 -3.58 -2.41
C ARG A 56 -9.67 -2.70 -3.38
N GLY A 57 -9.91 -3.21 -4.58
CA GLY A 57 -10.58 -2.47 -5.66
C GLY A 57 -9.83 -1.17 -5.95
N LYS A 58 -10.53 -0.04 -5.83
CA LYS A 58 -9.99 1.31 -6.03
C LYS A 58 -9.55 2.00 -4.75
N GLN A 59 -9.37 1.24 -3.68
CA GLN A 59 -9.05 1.77 -2.36
C GLN A 59 -7.76 1.14 -1.84
N ALA A 60 -7.03 1.92 -1.05
CA ALA A 60 -5.86 1.46 -0.33
C ALA A 60 -5.85 1.98 1.10
N THR A 61 -5.12 1.28 1.95
CA THR A 61 -4.85 1.69 3.33
C THR A 61 -3.41 1.37 3.72
N ILE A 62 -2.93 2.01 4.77
CA ILE A 62 -1.58 1.85 5.30
C ILE A 62 -1.68 0.92 6.50
N TRP A 63 -1.08 -0.27 6.41
CA TRP A 63 -1.05 -1.20 7.53
C TRP A 63 0.03 -0.82 8.56
N GLY A 64 1.20 -0.37 8.07
CA GLY A 64 2.40 -0.09 8.87
C GLY A 64 3.64 -0.72 8.24
N THR A 65 4.76 -0.83 8.94
CA THR A 65 5.97 -1.49 8.41
C THR A 65 6.27 -2.80 9.15
N VAL A 66 6.73 -3.81 8.42
CA VAL A 66 7.31 -5.04 9.00
C VAL A 66 8.84 -4.95 9.11
N TYR A 67 9.44 -3.85 8.69
CA TYR A 67 10.89 -3.64 8.64
C TYR A 67 11.35 -2.68 9.73
N LEU A 68 12.30 -3.12 10.55
CA LEU A 68 12.83 -2.37 11.69
C LEU A 68 14.36 -2.38 11.68
N ASP A 69 14.98 -1.38 12.26
CA ASP A 69 16.43 -1.37 12.46
C ASP A 69 16.87 -2.37 13.55
N ALA A 70 18.19 -2.46 13.78
CA ALA A 70 18.77 -3.35 14.79
C ALA A 70 18.28 -3.06 16.23
N HIS A 71 17.73 -1.87 16.48
CA HIS A 71 17.19 -1.45 17.77
C HIS A 71 15.66 -1.55 17.83
N LYS A 72 15.03 -2.19 16.84
CA LYS A 72 13.57 -2.33 16.72
C LYS A 72 12.85 -1.00 16.48
N GLU A 73 13.55 -0.02 15.93
CA GLU A 73 12.97 1.27 15.55
C GLU A 73 12.60 1.31 14.07
N GLU A 74 11.55 2.05 13.74
CA GLU A 74 11.23 2.38 12.35
C GLU A 74 12.19 3.45 11.81
N ASP A 75 12.52 3.37 10.52
CA ASP A 75 13.21 4.46 9.81
C ASP A 75 12.19 5.23 8.96
N ARG A 76 11.63 6.29 9.57
CA ARG A 76 10.57 7.12 8.99
C ARG A 76 11.01 7.70 7.65
N ASN A 77 10.26 7.36 6.60
CA ASN A 77 10.56 7.78 5.22
C ASN A 77 12.01 7.44 4.80
N LEU A 78 12.60 6.41 5.41
CA LEU A 78 13.99 5.97 5.18
C LEU A 78 15.03 7.09 5.32
N ARG A 79 14.76 8.11 6.14
CA ARG A 79 15.60 9.32 6.25
C ARG A 79 16.90 9.09 6.99
N ARG A 80 16.98 8.11 7.91
CA ARG A 80 18.21 7.84 8.67
C ARG A 80 19.18 6.99 7.86
N GLY A 81 18.69 6.23 6.88
CA GLY A 81 19.49 5.35 6.02
C GLY A 81 20.02 4.13 6.76
N LYS A 82 19.35 3.69 7.82
CA LYS A 82 19.76 2.50 8.57
C LYS A 82 19.34 1.23 7.84
N PRO A 83 20.15 0.16 7.86
CA PRO A 83 19.70 -1.15 7.43
C PRO A 83 18.45 -1.57 8.21
N LEU A 84 17.41 -1.98 7.48
CA LEU A 84 16.20 -2.52 8.06
C LEU A 84 16.14 -4.03 7.86
N PHE A 85 15.56 -4.70 8.84
CA PHE A 85 15.42 -6.14 8.91
C PHE A 85 13.95 -6.50 9.12
N LEU A 86 13.55 -7.61 8.54
CA LEU A 86 12.21 -8.15 8.71
C LEU A 86 11.98 -8.50 10.19
N CYS A 87 10.94 -7.93 10.79
CA CYS A 87 10.50 -8.25 12.13
C CYS A 87 9.46 -9.37 12.07
N GLU A 88 9.85 -10.59 12.44
CA GLU A 88 8.97 -11.76 12.39
C GLU A 88 7.65 -11.58 13.14
N SER A 89 7.67 -10.90 14.30
CA SER A 89 6.44 -10.65 15.07
C SER A 89 5.45 -9.77 14.30
N ARG A 90 5.94 -8.73 13.62
CA ARG A 90 5.09 -7.85 12.80
C ARG A 90 4.60 -8.57 11.54
N LEU A 91 5.44 -9.40 10.92
CA LEU A 91 5.02 -10.22 9.79
C LEU A 91 3.90 -11.19 10.17
N LYS A 92 4.01 -11.89 11.31
CA LYS A 92 2.96 -12.79 11.80
C LYS A 92 1.65 -12.06 12.05
N TRP A 93 1.71 -10.83 12.57
CA TRP A 93 0.51 -9.99 12.75
C TRP A 93 -0.10 -9.57 11.41
N LEU A 94 0.73 -9.16 10.45
CA LEU A 94 0.24 -8.86 9.08
C LEU A 94 -0.42 -10.09 8.44
N GLU A 95 0.17 -11.27 8.59
CA GLU A 95 -0.39 -12.54 8.07
C GLU A 95 -1.74 -12.86 8.72
N TYR A 96 -1.85 -12.68 10.04
CA TYR A 96 -3.10 -12.85 10.79
C TYR A 96 -4.17 -11.85 10.34
N ASP A 97 -3.85 -10.55 10.34
CA ASP A 97 -4.79 -9.50 9.91
C ASP A 97 -5.26 -9.74 8.47
N TRP A 98 -4.33 -10.17 7.60
CA TRP A 98 -4.65 -10.53 6.23
C TRP A 98 -5.63 -11.70 6.15
N ALA A 99 -5.39 -12.78 6.89
CA ALA A 99 -6.24 -13.97 6.90
C ALA A 99 -7.64 -13.67 7.45
N GLU A 100 -7.72 -12.95 8.57
CA GLU A 100 -8.98 -12.60 9.25
C GLU A 100 -9.70 -11.42 8.59
N GLN A 101 -9.07 -10.75 7.63
CA GLN A 101 -9.61 -9.58 6.93
C GLN A 101 -9.88 -8.38 7.86
N GLU A 102 -9.19 -8.30 9.00
CA GLU A 102 -9.32 -7.19 9.98
C GLU A 102 -8.93 -5.84 9.37
N TRP A 103 -8.07 -5.86 8.34
CA TRP A 103 -7.71 -4.69 7.55
C TRP A 103 -8.91 -3.97 6.92
N GLN A 104 -10.06 -4.65 6.76
CA GLN A 104 -11.29 -4.04 6.25
C GLN A 104 -11.96 -3.09 7.25
N ARG A 105 -11.79 -3.33 8.56
CA ARG A 105 -12.59 -2.66 9.61
C ARG A 105 -11.81 -1.60 10.37
N VAL A 106 -10.52 -1.86 10.62
CA VAL A 106 -9.73 -1.08 11.57
C VAL A 106 -9.07 0.13 10.91
N TYR A 107 -8.78 0.05 9.62
CA TYR A 107 -7.92 1.03 8.96
C TYR A 107 -8.71 2.06 8.16
N GLN A 108 -8.17 3.27 8.09
CA GLN A 108 -8.70 4.32 7.24
C GLN A 108 -8.42 4.01 5.76
N TRP A 109 -9.46 3.94 4.96
CA TRP A 109 -9.36 3.68 3.53
C TRP A 109 -9.32 4.97 2.72
N PHE A 110 -8.44 4.99 1.72
CA PHE A 110 -8.24 6.10 0.80
C PHE A 110 -8.61 5.67 -0.61
N ASN A 111 -9.27 6.54 -1.37
CA ASN A 111 -9.58 6.30 -2.76
C ASN A 111 -8.35 6.61 -3.64
N LEU A 112 -8.04 5.72 -4.57
CA LEU A 112 -6.91 5.87 -5.51
C LEU A 112 -7.28 6.64 -6.78
N SER A 113 -8.45 7.27 -6.87
CA SER A 113 -8.77 8.24 -7.92
C SER A 113 -7.89 9.49 -7.87
N ASN A 114 -7.29 9.79 -6.71
CA ASN A 114 -6.27 10.82 -6.52
C ASN A 114 -5.12 10.22 -5.71
N SER A 115 -4.13 9.66 -6.42
CA SER A 115 -3.05 8.93 -5.76
C SER A 115 -2.11 9.87 -5.01
N HIS A 116 -2.01 11.13 -5.42
CA HIS A 116 -1.19 12.14 -4.75
C HIS A 116 -1.62 12.37 -3.29
N ALA A 117 -2.92 12.41 -3.01
CA ALA A 117 -3.41 12.52 -1.63
C ALA A 117 -2.98 11.32 -0.78
N PHE A 118 -3.11 10.10 -1.30
CA PHE A 118 -2.70 8.89 -0.59
C PHE A 118 -1.18 8.84 -0.36
N ILE A 119 -0.39 9.26 -1.34
CA ILE A 119 1.07 9.38 -1.20
C ILE A 119 1.46 10.32 -0.06
N ASN A 120 0.74 11.43 0.12
CA ASN A 120 0.97 12.32 1.27
C ASN A 120 0.61 11.65 2.60
N HIS A 121 -0.48 10.88 2.66
CA HIS A 121 -0.79 10.08 3.85
C HIS A 121 0.30 9.05 4.16
N ILE A 122 0.92 8.42 3.15
CA ILE A 122 2.06 7.52 3.36
C ILE A 122 3.25 8.27 3.97
N ARG A 123 3.54 9.49 3.49
CA ARG A 123 4.64 10.30 4.04
C ARG A 123 4.40 10.72 5.48
N ASP A 124 3.15 11.01 5.82
CA ASP A 124 2.76 11.61 7.11
C ASP A 124 2.23 10.59 8.13
N CYS A 125 2.05 9.32 7.76
CA CYS A 125 1.44 8.30 8.63
C CYS A 125 2.15 8.14 9.99
N HIS A 126 3.46 8.37 10.04
CA HIS A 126 4.27 8.36 11.26
C HIS A 126 3.92 9.49 12.26
N LEU A 127 3.13 10.48 11.85
CA LEU A 127 2.63 11.57 12.69
C LEU A 127 1.24 11.26 13.29
N ILE A 128 0.57 10.20 12.82
CA ILE A 128 -0.77 9.83 13.25
C ILE A 128 -0.64 8.83 14.43
N PRO A 129 -1.15 9.16 15.64
CA PRO A 129 -0.92 8.34 16.83
C PRO A 129 -1.61 6.97 16.84
N HIS A 130 -2.43 6.65 15.84
CA HIS A 130 -3.35 5.49 15.86
C HIS A 130 -2.85 4.25 15.09
N PHE A 131 -1.58 4.22 14.65
CA PHE A 131 -1.01 3.08 13.91
C PHE A 131 0.06 2.29 14.70
N VAL A 132 0.01 2.31 16.04
CA VAL A 132 0.85 1.47 16.90
C VAL A 132 -0.01 0.65 17.85
#